data_AF-A0A2N9JLE1-F1
#
_entry.id   AF-A0A2N9JLE1-F1
#
_cell.length_a   1.000
_cell.length_b   1.000
_cell.length_c   1.000
_cell.angle_alpha   90.00
_cell.angle_beta   90.00
_cell.angle_gamma   90.00
#
_symmetry.space_group_name_H-M   'P 1'
#
loop_
_entity.id
_entity.type
_entity.pdbx_description
1 polymer ?
#
loop_
_entity_poly.entity_id
_entity_poly.type
_entity_poly.pdbx_seq_one_letter_code
_entity_poly.pdbx_strand_id
1 'polypeptide(L)'
;MRWHEPAGEVSRRRAICLAAATTLGAALAPGTFRLLSTPVNPVPVMSLPAGFHFLQSPNFCLRFAIPDDLVLTRPDSLLTEYGALVTFQEMADRTGATVDEWTHHQVTGVDAFAVAEDGTSVNVMRTPSEHVPTPAELADEVRALQMDAVRWGRTETVFGPATTLRSTLTLFGGALRVPGHVLWARNDRGVFSIQVTSESADVVDALYGIVLRTLQPLPPTARGCSLMPMAETPSIDGIHHITLSVSDLDRSVRWYTEVLGFAERRRVQVNGMAKAMLIRDDLLITLTEHGEFAEPGPFNERHAGLDHLGVAVADRATLDAWIAHLDGLGVAHGDVTRGATGDLIAFRDPDNIALEFYTRG
;
A
#
# COMPACT_ATOMS: atom_id res chain seq x y z
N MET A 1 35.90 15.55 1.66
CA MET A 1 36.09 14.12 2.00
C MET A 1 35.23 13.34 1.03
N ARG A 2 35.85 12.52 0.17
CA ARG A 2 35.20 11.85 -0.96
C ARG A 2 34.38 10.65 -0.46
N TRP A 3 33.18 10.47 -1.02
CA TRP A 3 32.55 9.16 -1.15
C TRP A 3 32.57 8.79 -2.64
N HIS A 4 33.30 7.73 -2.96
CA HIS A 4 33.16 7.01 -4.21
C HIS A 4 32.60 5.64 -3.86
N GLU A 5 31.52 5.26 -4.55
CA GLU A 5 31.15 3.88 -4.84
C GLU A 5 30.59 3.83 -6.27
N PRO A 6 30.59 2.66 -6.93
CA PRO A 6 31.06 2.50 -8.30
C PRO A 6 29.99 2.59 -9.38
N ALA A 7 30.48 2.76 -10.61
CA ALA A 7 29.74 2.81 -11.86
C ALA A 7 28.89 1.54 -12.09
N GLY A 8 27.57 1.72 -12.08
CA GLY A 8 26.60 0.88 -12.76
C GLY A 8 25.57 1.82 -13.38
N GLU A 9 25.28 1.66 -14.67
CA GLU A 9 24.41 2.55 -15.45
C GLU A 9 23.12 2.91 -14.68
N VAL A 10 22.92 4.21 -14.43
CA VAL A 10 21.58 4.73 -14.20
C VAL A 10 20.83 4.47 -15.51
N SER A 11 19.89 3.52 -15.51
CA SER A 11 19.10 3.25 -16.71
C SER A 11 18.48 4.57 -17.18
N ARG A 12 18.44 4.79 -18.50
CA ARG A 12 17.84 5.99 -19.12
C ARG A 12 16.45 6.30 -18.54
N ARG A 13 15.70 5.25 -18.16
CA ARG A 13 14.39 5.30 -17.50
C ARG A 13 14.42 5.86 -16.08
N ARG A 14 15.37 5.44 -15.25
CA ARG A 14 15.54 5.96 -13.88
C ARG A 14 15.91 7.45 -13.90
N ALA A 15 16.69 7.88 -14.90
CA ALA A 15 17.02 9.29 -15.11
C ALA A 15 15.79 10.13 -15.54
N ILE A 16 14.94 9.60 -16.43
CA ILE A 16 13.68 10.25 -16.86
C ILE A 16 12.69 10.36 -15.70
N CYS A 17 12.49 9.28 -14.94
CA CYS A 17 11.60 9.25 -13.78
C CYS A 17 12.01 10.27 -12.69
N LEU A 18 13.30 10.38 -12.37
CA LEU A 18 13.79 11.39 -11.42
C LEU A 18 13.65 12.83 -11.96
N ALA A 19 13.86 13.06 -13.26
CA ALA A 19 13.74 14.38 -13.86
C ALA A 19 12.28 14.87 -13.95
N ALA A 20 11.34 13.98 -14.29
CA ALA A 20 9.92 14.29 -14.36
C ALA A 20 9.30 14.52 -12.97
N ALA A 21 9.62 13.67 -11.98
CA ALA A 21 9.19 13.85 -10.59
C ALA A 21 9.59 15.24 -10.06
N THR A 22 10.88 15.57 -10.17
CA THR A 22 11.45 16.85 -9.72
C THR A 22 10.73 18.07 -10.31
N THR A 23 10.12 17.96 -11.49
CA THR A 23 9.46 19.10 -12.14
C THR A 23 7.97 19.23 -11.79
N LEU A 24 7.27 18.13 -11.55
CA LEU A 24 5.89 18.16 -11.03
C LEU A 24 5.83 18.58 -9.55
N GLY A 25 6.98 18.93 -8.94
CA GLY A 25 7.12 19.09 -7.49
C GLY A 25 6.94 17.77 -6.73
N ALA A 26 6.86 16.65 -7.45
CA ALA A 26 6.63 15.33 -6.90
C ALA A 26 7.97 14.66 -6.57
N ALA A 27 8.04 13.92 -5.47
CA ALA A 27 9.22 13.13 -5.15
C ALA A 27 8.91 11.66 -5.42
N LEU A 28 9.77 10.98 -6.20
CA LEU A 28 9.84 9.52 -6.19
C LEU A 28 10.48 9.11 -4.87
N ALA A 29 9.67 8.55 -3.97
CA ALA A 29 10.17 7.97 -2.74
C ALA A 29 10.40 6.48 -2.99
N PRO A 30 11.63 5.94 -2.86
CA PRO A 30 11.83 4.50 -2.90
C PRO A 30 11.04 3.85 -1.74
N GLY A 31 10.13 2.95 -2.10
CA GLY A 31 9.64 1.77 -1.35
C GLY A 31 9.20 1.88 0.11
N THR A 32 9.27 3.03 0.77
CA THR A 32 9.05 3.13 2.22
C THR A 32 8.71 4.57 2.62
N PHE A 33 7.53 4.81 3.22
CA PHE A 33 7.24 6.07 3.90
C PHE A 33 7.78 6.03 5.34
N ARG A 34 8.55 7.05 5.74
CA ARG A 34 9.10 7.24 7.09
C ARG A 34 8.59 8.56 7.68
N LEU A 35 8.05 8.52 8.90
CA LEU A 35 7.75 9.72 9.70
C LEU A 35 9.06 10.31 10.24
N LEU A 36 9.34 11.58 9.92
CA LEU A 36 10.46 12.31 10.50
C LEU A 36 9.98 13.11 11.72
N SER A 37 10.19 12.55 12.92
CA SER A 37 10.46 13.36 14.12
C SER A 37 11.37 12.58 15.09
N THR A 38 12.54 13.19 15.36
CA THR A 38 13.63 12.85 16.31
C THR A 38 14.62 11.71 15.99
N PRO A 39 15.91 11.87 16.38
CA PRO A 39 17.01 11.06 15.88
C PRO A 39 17.06 9.69 16.58
N VAL A 40 17.57 8.70 15.85
CA VAL A 40 17.84 7.29 16.22
C VAL A 40 16.75 6.29 15.75
N ASN A 41 16.84 5.94 14.46
CA ASN A 41 16.25 4.78 13.74
C ASN A 41 14.76 4.80 13.28
N PRO A 42 14.47 4.85 11.95
CA PRO A 42 13.08 4.97 11.42
C PRO A 42 12.40 3.62 11.08
N VAL A 43 11.07 3.53 11.26
CA VAL A 43 10.21 2.36 10.90
C VAL A 43 9.31 2.66 9.67
N PRO A 44 9.14 1.72 8.72
CA PRO A 44 8.21 1.81 7.57
C PRO A 44 6.71 1.85 7.95
N VAL A 45 5.91 2.73 7.33
CA VAL A 45 4.43 2.74 7.50
C VAL A 45 3.69 1.90 6.44
N MET A 46 4.36 1.51 5.34
CA MET A 46 3.83 0.61 4.30
C MET A 46 4.99 0.26 3.36
N SER A 47 5.19 -1.02 3.08
CA SER A 47 6.09 -1.47 2.03
C SER A 47 5.26 -1.74 0.77
N LEU A 48 5.66 -1.15 -0.35
CA LEU A 48 5.08 -1.54 -1.64
C LEU A 48 5.63 -2.92 -2.03
N PRO A 49 4.86 -3.74 -2.78
CA PRO A 49 5.40 -4.91 -3.42
C PRO A 49 6.65 -4.54 -4.25
N ALA A 50 7.57 -5.49 -4.42
CA ALA A 50 8.68 -5.30 -5.35
C ALA A 50 8.15 -4.92 -6.74
N GLY A 51 8.80 -3.95 -7.38
CA GLY A 51 8.36 -3.41 -8.68
C GLY A 51 7.36 -2.25 -8.60
N PHE A 52 7.28 -1.54 -7.46
CA PHE A 52 6.42 -0.36 -7.31
C PHE A 52 7.13 0.80 -6.61
N HIS A 53 6.74 2.02 -6.96
CA HIS A 53 7.22 3.27 -6.38
C HIS A 53 6.08 4.14 -5.86
N PHE A 54 6.34 4.88 -4.78
CA PHE A 54 5.41 5.93 -4.35
C PHE A 54 5.67 7.20 -5.15
N LEU A 55 4.59 7.73 -5.71
CA LEU A 55 4.53 9.10 -6.20
C LEU A 55 3.79 9.96 -5.17
N GLN A 56 4.41 11.07 -4.78
CA GLN A 56 3.79 12.06 -3.92
C GLN A 56 3.40 13.29 -4.74
N SER A 57 2.11 13.65 -4.79
CA SER A 57 1.68 14.92 -5.38
C SER A 57 1.58 15.99 -4.27
N PRO A 58 2.43 17.03 -4.30
CA PRO A 58 2.39 18.12 -3.32
C PRO A 58 1.12 18.97 -3.44
N ASN A 59 0.53 19.03 -4.64
CA ASN A 59 -0.68 19.80 -4.91
C ASN A 59 -1.91 19.09 -4.31
N PHE A 60 -1.98 17.77 -4.43
CA PHE A 60 -3.05 16.95 -3.84
C PHE A 60 -2.90 16.65 -2.37
N CYS A 61 -1.68 16.75 -1.84
CA CYS A 61 -1.35 16.15 -0.55
C CYS A 61 -1.75 14.66 -0.52
N LEU A 62 -1.46 13.93 -1.60
CA LEU A 62 -1.72 12.50 -1.72
C LEU A 62 -0.42 11.76 -2.05
N ARG A 63 -0.32 10.54 -1.56
CA ARG A 63 0.62 9.53 -2.09
C ARG A 63 -0.17 8.42 -2.75
N PHE A 64 0.39 7.86 -3.82
CA PHE A 64 -0.13 6.66 -4.46
C PHE A 64 1.02 5.88 -5.07
N ALA A 65 0.82 4.58 -5.23
CA ALA A 65 1.81 3.69 -5.81
C ALA A 65 1.62 3.50 -7.31
N ILE A 66 2.74 3.42 -8.03
CA ILE A 66 2.81 3.14 -9.47
C ILE A 66 3.80 1.98 -9.70
N PRO A 67 3.59 1.10 -10.68
CA PRO A 67 4.59 0.14 -11.15
C PRO A 67 5.96 0.79 -11.46
N ASP A 68 7.03 0.02 -11.38
CA ASP A 68 8.40 0.46 -11.68
C ASP A 68 8.70 0.58 -13.18
N ASP A 69 7.90 -0.09 -14.01
CA ASP A 69 7.93 0.00 -15.47
C ASP A 69 7.13 1.22 -16.01
N LEU A 70 6.29 1.86 -15.19
CA LEU A 70 5.66 3.14 -15.52
C LEU A 70 6.66 4.28 -15.43
N VAL A 71 6.82 5.02 -16.54
CA VAL A 71 7.71 6.17 -16.64
C VAL A 71 6.93 7.45 -16.40
N LEU A 72 7.37 8.24 -15.42
CA LEU A 72 6.84 9.58 -15.20
C LEU A 72 7.25 10.47 -16.36
N THR A 73 6.25 11.06 -16.99
CA THR A 73 6.45 11.96 -18.13
C THR A 73 5.71 13.25 -17.83
N ARG A 74 6.27 14.39 -18.20
CA ARG A 74 5.49 15.62 -18.10
C ARG A 74 4.48 15.67 -19.25
N PRO A 75 3.26 16.20 -19.04
CA PRO A 75 2.28 16.30 -20.12
C PRO A 75 2.81 17.08 -21.34
N ASP A 76 3.63 18.12 -21.14
CA ASP A 76 4.28 18.90 -22.21
C ASP A 76 5.38 18.12 -22.95
N SER A 77 6.08 17.21 -22.27
CA SER A 77 7.10 16.34 -22.88
C SER A 77 6.50 15.28 -23.79
N LEU A 78 5.29 14.78 -23.49
CA LEU A 78 4.57 13.90 -24.42
C LEU A 78 4.26 14.57 -25.75
N LEU A 79 3.90 15.86 -25.70
CA LEU A 79 3.60 16.65 -26.91
C LEU A 79 4.80 16.62 -27.85
N THR A 80 6.00 16.82 -27.31
CA THR A 80 7.21 16.98 -28.09
C THR A 80 7.92 15.67 -28.43
N GLU A 81 7.92 14.68 -27.53
CA GLU A 81 8.76 13.48 -27.66
C GLU A 81 8.08 12.30 -28.39
N TYR A 82 6.74 12.21 -28.32
CA TYR A 82 5.97 11.13 -28.96
C TYR A 82 5.22 11.57 -30.22
N GLY A 83 5.53 12.75 -30.77
CA GLY A 83 4.87 13.28 -31.97
C GLY A 83 3.42 13.72 -31.77
N ALA A 84 2.96 13.81 -30.52
CA ALA A 84 1.57 14.12 -30.20
C ALA A 84 1.21 15.61 -30.42
N LEU A 85 2.20 16.52 -30.54
CA LEU A 85 1.96 17.94 -30.77
C LEU A 85 1.14 18.22 -32.04
N VAL A 86 1.39 17.48 -33.13
CA VAL A 86 0.64 17.61 -34.39
C VAL A 86 -0.82 17.22 -34.18
N THR A 87 -1.04 16.12 -33.47
CA THR A 87 -2.37 15.63 -33.12
C THR A 87 -3.14 16.61 -32.23
N PHE A 88 -2.46 17.26 -31.28
CA PHE A 88 -3.08 18.24 -30.40
C PHE A 88 -3.31 19.60 -31.08
N GLN A 89 -2.47 19.98 -32.04
CA GLN A 89 -2.70 21.12 -32.95
C GLN A 89 -4.00 20.95 -33.74
N GLU A 90 -4.20 19.77 -34.32
CA GLU A 90 -5.45 19.45 -35.02
C GLU A 90 -6.68 19.43 -34.08
N MET A 91 -6.51 19.02 -32.83
CA MET A 91 -7.59 19.02 -31.82
C MET A 91 -7.96 20.41 -31.31
N ALA A 92 -6.96 21.26 -31.07
CA ALA A 92 -7.12 22.67 -30.72
C ALA A 92 -7.92 23.41 -31.81
N ASP A 93 -7.48 23.28 -33.07
CA ASP A 93 -8.15 23.90 -34.22
C ASP A 93 -9.61 23.47 -34.37
N ARG A 94 -9.93 22.21 -34.04
CA ARG A 94 -11.30 21.66 -34.12
C ARG A 94 -12.21 22.06 -32.97
N THR A 95 -11.66 22.39 -31.80
CA THR A 95 -12.43 22.76 -30.60
C THR A 95 -12.55 24.27 -30.43
N GLY A 96 -11.84 25.06 -31.25
CA GLY A 96 -11.77 26.51 -31.13
C GLY A 96 -10.95 26.99 -29.94
N ALA A 97 -10.26 26.08 -29.25
CA ALA A 97 -9.27 26.39 -28.23
C ALA A 97 -7.89 26.42 -28.87
N THR A 98 -6.98 27.23 -28.33
CA THR A 98 -5.56 27.17 -28.73
C THR A 98 -4.91 25.90 -28.15
N VAL A 99 -3.85 25.43 -28.79
CA VAL A 99 -3.02 24.33 -28.26
C VAL A 99 -2.50 24.67 -26.88
N ASP A 100 -2.17 25.94 -26.65
CA ASP A 100 -1.74 26.44 -25.37
C ASP A 100 -2.86 26.38 -24.34
N GLU A 101 -4.10 26.74 -24.66
CA GLU A 101 -5.23 26.61 -23.72
C GLU A 101 -5.54 25.16 -23.38
N TRP A 102 -5.54 24.27 -24.38
CA TRP A 102 -5.80 22.86 -24.18
C TRP A 102 -4.68 22.19 -23.39
N THR A 103 -3.43 22.49 -23.75
CA THR A 103 -2.23 22.04 -23.03
C THR A 103 -2.20 22.62 -21.63
N HIS A 104 -2.53 23.89 -21.45
CA HIS A 104 -2.61 24.52 -20.13
C HIS A 104 -3.66 23.82 -19.28
N HIS A 105 -4.84 23.50 -19.81
CA HIS A 105 -5.86 22.75 -19.08
C HIS A 105 -5.37 21.35 -18.66
N GLN A 106 -4.71 20.61 -19.55
CA GLN A 106 -4.14 19.29 -19.22
C GLN A 106 -2.97 19.41 -18.23
N VAL A 107 -2.04 20.34 -18.44
CA VAL A 107 -0.86 20.55 -17.60
C VAL A 107 -1.22 21.11 -16.22
N THR A 108 -2.26 21.92 -16.11
CA THR A 108 -2.71 22.50 -14.83
C THR A 108 -3.76 21.66 -14.12
N GLY A 109 -4.49 20.81 -14.84
CA GLY A 109 -5.52 19.92 -14.29
C GLY A 109 -4.99 18.54 -13.88
N VAL A 110 -3.87 18.10 -14.46
CA VAL A 110 -3.19 16.83 -14.15
C VAL A 110 -1.98 17.10 -13.27
N ASP A 111 -2.05 16.76 -11.98
CA ASP A 111 -0.88 16.91 -11.11
C ASP A 111 0.05 15.69 -11.13
N ALA A 112 -0.39 14.56 -11.68
CA ALA A 112 0.48 13.41 -11.87
C ALA A 112 0.08 12.56 -13.07
N PHE A 113 1.10 12.13 -13.80
CA PHE A 113 0.99 11.44 -15.08
C PHE A 113 2.10 10.40 -15.23
N ALA A 114 1.74 9.17 -15.61
CA ALA A 114 2.65 8.04 -15.76
C ALA A 114 2.26 7.19 -16.97
N VAL A 115 3.23 6.71 -17.76
CA VAL A 115 3.00 5.90 -18.97
C VAL A 115 3.99 4.73 -19.04
N ALA A 116 3.48 3.53 -19.34
CA ALA A 116 4.27 2.34 -19.61
C ALA A 116 4.69 2.27 -21.08
N GLU A 117 5.65 1.41 -21.39
CA GLU A 117 6.11 1.18 -22.77
C GLU A 117 5.00 0.71 -23.72
N ASP A 118 4.01 0.00 -23.20
CA ASP A 118 2.87 -0.49 -23.97
C ASP A 118 1.80 0.60 -24.21
N GLY A 119 2.04 1.84 -23.75
CA GLY A 119 1.11 2.95 -23.85
C GLY A 119 0.06 2.99 -22.73
N THR A 120 0.08 2.04 -21.78
CA THR A 120 -0.77 2.09 -20.58
C THR A 120 -0.45 3.36 -19.79
N SER A 121 -1.47 4.14 -19.41
CA SER A 121 -1.24 5.39 -18.68
C SER A 121 -2.14 5.54 -17.45
N VAL A 122 -1.64 6.28 -16.45
CA VAL A 122 -2.36 6.64 -15.24
C VAL A 122 -2.23 8.14 -15.00
N ASN A 123 -3.38 8.80 -14.89
CA ASN A 123 -3.48 10.24 -14.69
C ASN A 123 -4.28 10.53 -13.43
N VAL A 124 -3.77 11.42 -12.57
CA VAL A 124 -4.49 11.90 -11.39
C VAL A 124 -4.77 13.38 -11.56
N MET A 125 -6.06 13.73 -11.56
CA MET A 125 -6.54 15.07 -11.84
C MET A 125 -7.37 15.65 -10.70
N ARG A 126 -7.23 16.96 -10.47
CA ARG A 126 -8.00 17.68 -9.46
C ARG A 126 -9.22 18.24 -10.13
N THR A 127 -10.39 17.92 -9.60
CA THR A 127 -11.58 18.67 -9.96
C THR A 127 -11.88 19.61 -8.80
N PRO A 128 -11.89 20.95 -9.02
CA PRO A 128 -12.35 21.91 -8.02
C PRO A 128 -13.86 21.73 -7.83
N SER A 129 -14.22 20.71 -7.07
CA SER A 129 -15.60 20.36 -6.74
C SER A 129 -15.62 19.81 -5.34
N GLU A 130 -16.58 20.24 -4.54
CA GLU A 130 -16.91 19.62 -3.25
C GLU A 130 -17.85 18.40 -3.42
N HIS A 131 -18.27 18.16 -4.66
CA HIS A 131 -19.27 17.17 -5.04
C HIS A 131 -18.68 16.13 -5.97
N VAL A 132 -18.88 14.85 -5.65
CA VAL A 132 -18.57 13.74 -6.56
C VAL A 132 -19.77 13.63 -7.51
N PRO A 133 -19.58 13.85 -8.83
CA PRO A 133 -20.68 13.82 -9.77
C PRO A 133 -21.40 12.46 -9.74
N THR A 134 -22.72 12.52 -9.78
CA THR A 134 -23.59 11.36 -9.95
C THR A 134 -23.49 10.82 -11.37
N PRO A 135 -23.81 9.53 -11.60
CA PRO A 135 -23.89 8.98 -12.96
C PRO A 135 -24.81 9.79 -13.90
N ALA A 136 -25.83 10.47 -13.36
CA ALA A 136 -26.72 11.31 -14.13
C ALA A 136 -26.03 12.61 -14.59
N GLU A 137 -25.26 13.27 -13.71
CA GLU A 137 -24.52 14.50 -14.02
C GLU A 137 -23.41 14.24 -15.05
N LEU A 138 -22.72 13.10 -14.97
CA LEU A 138 -21.66 12.75 -15.91
C LEU A 138 -22.17 12.25 -17.27
N ALA A 139 -23.46 11.92 -17.39
CA ALA A 139 -24.03 11.46 -18.66
C ALA A 139 -23.98 12.54 -19.76
N ASP A 140 -24.05 13.82 -19.37
CA ASP A 140 -23.88 14.95 -20.30
C ASP A 140 -22.44 15.07 -20.80
N GLU A 141 -21.46 14.92 -19.91
CA GLU A 141 -20.03 14.90 -20.28
C GLU A 141 -19.69 13.71 -21.18
N VAL A 142 -20.23 12.53 -20.88
CA VAL A 142 -20.10 11.33 -21.72
C VAL A 142 -20.61 11.57 -23.13
N ARG A 143 -21.76 12.25 -23.28
CA ARG A 143 -22.32 12.62 -24.58
C ARG A 143 -21.41 13.60 -25.34
N ALA A 144 -20.85 14.58 -24.63
CA ALA A 144 -19.94 15.56 -25.23
C ALA A 144 -18.61 14.93 -25.69
N LEU A 145 -18.09 13.96 -24.93
CA LEU A 145 -16.83 13.26 -25.21
C LEU A 145 -16.96 12.09 -26.20
N GLN A 146 -18.16 11.82 -26.73
CA GLN A 146 -18.42 10.73 -27.67
C GLN A 146 -17.94 9.36 -27.17
N MET A 147 -18.14 9.09 -25.88
CA MET A 147 -17.73 7.83 -25.25
C MET A 147 -18.75 6.73 -25.56
N ASP A 148 -18.25 5.56 -25.95
CA ASP A 148 -19.05 4.38 -26.27
C ASP A 148 -18.93 3.30 -25.18
N ALA A 149 -19.94 2.43 -25.09
CA ALA A 149 -19.97 1.29 -24.16
C ALA A 149 -19.76 1.66 -22.69
N VAL A 150 -20.31 2.80 -22.28
CA VAL A 150 -20.21 3.34 -20.93
C VAL A 150 -20.91 2.45 -19.90
N ARG A 151 -20.20 2.08 -18.84
CA ARG A 151 -20.73 1.41 -17.66
C ARG A 151 -20.42 2.23 -16.41
N TRP A 152 -21.47 2.50 -15.65
CA TRP A 152 -21.40 3.20 -14.37
C TRP A 152 -21.43 2.21 -13.22
N GLY A 153 -20.64 2.49 -12.19
CA GLY A 153 -20.61 1.71 -10.96
C GLY A 153 -20.39 2.58 -9.74
N ARG A 154 -20.62 2.00 -8.57
CA ARG A 154 -20.16 2.54 -7.29
C ARG A 154 -19.16 1.57 -6.68
N THR A 155 -18.05 2.09 -6.19
CA THR A 155 -17.10 1.31 -5.39
C THR A 155 -17.03 1.93 -4.00
N GLU A 156 -16.91 1.08 -2.98
CA GLU A 156 -16.59 1.53 -1.63
C GLU A 156 -15.08 1.65 -1.52
N THR A 157 -14.60 2.83 -1.13
CA THR A 157 -13.18 3.11 -0.94
C THR A 157 -12.93 3.42 0.53
N VAL A 158 -11.66 3.51 0.92
CA VAL A 158 -11.28 3.97 2.28
C VAL A 158 -11.74 5.41 2.59
N PHE A 159 -12.12 6.18 1.57
CA PHE A 159 -12.70 7.53 1.71
C PHE A 159 -14.24 7.55 1.61
N GLY A 160 -14.88 6.37 1.60
CA GLY A 160 -16.31 6.21 1.40
C GLY A 160 -16.69 5.89 -0.05
N PRO A 161 -17.95 6.09 -0.43
CA PRO A 161 -18.45 5.71 -1.75
C PRO A 161 -17.86 6.58 -2.86
N ALA A 162 -17.42 5.93 -3.93
CA ALA A 162 -16.86 6.54 -5.13
C ALA A 162 -17.64 6.11 -6.38
N THR A 163 -17.70 6.99 -7.39
CA THR A 163 -18.30 6.68 -8.70
C THR A 163 -17.21 6.16 -9.62
N THR A 164 -17.48 5.06 -10.33
CA THR A 164 -16.59 4.51 -11.36
C THR A 164 -17.26 4.60 -12.73
N LEU A 165 -16.50 5.06 -13.72
CA LEU A 165 -16.84 5.06 -15.14
C LEU A 165 -15.88 4.13 -15.87
N ARG A 166 -16.43 3.15 -16.57
CA ARG A 166 -15.70 2.40 -17.59
C ARG A 166 -16.26 2.77 -18.94
N SER A 167 -15.38 3.01 -19.90
CA SER A 167 -15.79 3.45 -21.23
C SER A 167 -14.77 3.08 -22.29
N THR A 168 -15.20 3.12 -23.55
CA THR A 168 -14.27 3.22 -24.67
C THR A 168 -14.39 4.64 -25.21
N LEU A 169 -13.32 5.40 -25.09
CA LEU A 169 -13.28 6.74 -25.65
C LEU A 169 -12.97 6.64 -27.13
N THR A 170 -13.84 7.23 -27.94
CA THR A 170 -13.60 7.36 -29.37
C THR A 170 -12.77 8.62 -29.60
N LEU A 171 -11.51 8.42 -29.93
CA LEU A 171 -10.59 9.48 -30.32
C LEU A 171 -10.53 9.58 -31.85
N PHE A 172 -10.14 10.77 -32.33
CA PHE A 172 -9.88 11.01 -33.75
C PHE A 172 -11.07 10.70 -34.68
N GLY A 173 -12.29 11.10 -34.27
CA GLY A 173 -13.49 10.99 -35.09
C GLY A 173 -13.93 9.55 -35.42
N GLY A 174 -13.60 8.57 -34.57
CA GLY A 174 -13.97 7.16 -34.79
C GLY A 174 -12.78 6.23 -35.01
N ALA A 175 -11.63 6.79 -35.41
CA ALA A 175 -10.52 6.00 -35.92
C ALA A 175 -9.71 5.27 -34.83
N LEU A 176 -9.64 5.84 -33.63
CA LEU A 176 -8.98 5.19 -32.49
C LEU A 176 -9.97 5.04 -31.35
N ARG A 177 -10.06 3.82 -30.81
CA ARG A 177 -10.86 3.51 -29.65
C ARG A 177 -9.92 3.16 -28.52
N VAL A 178 -9.86 4.02 -27.50
CA VAL A 178 -9.01 3.78 -26.34
C VAL A 178 -9.89 3.36 -25.17
N PRO A 179 -9.74 2.13 -24.65
CA PRO A 179 -10.40 1.73 -23.43
C PRO A 179 -9.87 2.58 -22.27
N GLY A 180 -10.80 3.15 -21.51
CA GLY A 180 -10.49 4.07 -20.43
C GLY A 180 -11.40 3.82 -19.24
N HIS A 181 -10.83 3.96 -18.06
CA HIS A 181 -11.54 3.92 -16.81
C HIS A 181 -11.28 5.22 -16.07
N VAL A 182 -12.29 5.68 -15.34
CA VAL A 182 -12.20 6.85 -14.49
C VAL A 182 -12.85 6.53 -13.15
N LEU A 183 -12.14 6.80 -12.08
CA LEU A 183 -12.64 6.72 -10.71
C LEU A 183 -12.65 8.12 -10.12
N TRP A 184 -13.78 8.56 -9.56
CA TRP A 184 -13.84 9.78 -8.77
C TRP A 184 -13.90 9.46 -7.29
N ALA A 185 -12.97 10.03 -6.53
CA ALA A 185 -12.91 9.90 -5.08
C ALA A 185 -12.80 11.28 -4.41
N ARG A 186 -13.33 11.37 -3.19
CA ARG A 186 -13.33 12.60 -2.39
C ARG A 186 -12.42 12.42 -1.18
N ASN A 187 -11.73 13.48 -0.79
CA ASN A 187 -11.10 13.60 0.52
C ASN A 187 -11.32 15.00 1.10
N ASP A 188 -10.74 15.27 2.27
CA ASP A 188 -10.85 16.56 2.96
C ASP A 188 -10.25 17.74 2.18
N ARG A 189 -9.49 17.48 1.11
CA ARG A 189 -8.81 18.47 0.27
C ARG A 189 -9.45 18.61 -1.13
N GLY A 190 -10.55 17.90 -1.41
CA GLY A 190 -11.32 18.03 -2.65
C GLY A 190 -11.68 16.69 -3.31
N VAL A 191 -12.20 16.78 -4.53
CA VAL A 191 -12.50 15.64 -5.39
C VAL A 191 -11.38 15.46 -6.41
N PHE A 192 -10.96 14.21 -6.63
CA PHE A 192 -9.99 13.86 -7.63
C PHE A 192 -10.52 12.74 -8.51
N SER A 193 -10.10 12.75 -9.77
CA SER A 193 -10.33 11.66 -10.71
C SER A 193 -9.03 10.94 -11.02
N ILE A 194 -9.10 9.62 -11.10
CA ILE A 194 -7.98 8.77 -11.52
C ILE A 194 -8.41 8.11 -12.82
N GLN A 195 -7.73 8.49 -13.90
CA GLN A 195 -7.95 7.92 -15.21
C GLN A 195 -6.88 6.88 -15.50
N VAL A 196 -7.30 5.70 -15.92
CA VAL A 196 -6.39 4.62 -16.37
C VAL A 196 -6.79 4.23 -17.79
N THR A 197 -5.81 4.27 -18.70
CA THR A 197 -5.99 3.78 -20.08
C THR A 197 -5.13 2.54 -20.26
N SER A 198 -5.76 1.39 -20.48
CA SER A 198 -5.08 0.14 -20.82
C SER A 198 -6.05 -0.75 -21.60
N GLU A 199 -5.53 -1.50 -22.57
CA GLU A 199 -6.30 -2.52 -23.28
C GLU A 199 -6.63 -3.73 -22.40
N SER A 200 -5.89 -3.94 -21.31
CA SER A 200 -6.10 -5.03 -20.36
C SER A 200 -6.95 -4.58 -19.16
N ALA A 201 -8.09 -5.25 -18.97
CA ALA A 201 -8.96 -5.02 -17.81
C ALA A 201 -8.25 -5.38 -16.49
N ASP A 202 -7.43 -6.43 -16.50
CA ASP A 202 -6.70 -6.89 -15.31
C ASP A 202 -5.64 -5.86 -14.88
N VAL A 203 -4.98 -5.22 -15.85
CA VAL A 203 -4.01 -4.15 -15.59
C VAL A 203 -4.70 -2.93 -14.99
N VAL A 204 -5.88 -2.57 -15.50
CA VAL A 204 -6.69 -1.50 -14.94
C VAL A 204 -7.09 -1.78 -13.49
N ASP A 205 -7.63 -2.97 -13.22
CA ASP A 205 -8.08 -3.34 -11.88
C ASP A 205 -6.91 -3.41 -10.89
N ALA A 206 -5.74 -3.89 -11.33
CA ALA A 206 -4.51 -3.88 -10.54
C ALA A 206 -4.06 -2.45 -10.21
N LEU A 207 -3.96 -1.57 -11.22
CA LEU A 207 -3.55 -0.17 -11.03
C LEU A 207 -4.51 0.58 -10.10
N TYR A 208 -5.83 0.42 -10.27
CA TYR A 208 -6.79 1.02 -9.34
C TYR A 208 -6.71 0.44 -7.96
N GLY A 209 -6.63 -0.89 -7.82
CA GLY A 209 -6.52 -1.51 -6.49
C GLY A 209 -5.28 -1.01 -5.74
N ILE A 210 -4.19 -0.77 -6.45
CA ILE A 210 -2.95 -0.24 -5.88
C ILE A 210 -3.12 1.24 -5.50
N VAL A 211 -3.65 2.07 -6.40
CA VAL A 211 -3.92 3.48 -6.10
C VAL A 211 -4.91 3.60 -4.93
N LEU A 212 -6.06 2.92 -4.98
CA LEU A 212 -7.11 2.94 -3.95
C LEU A 212 -6.64 2.51 -2.56
N ARG A 213 -5.81 1.46 -2.47
CA ARG A 213 -5.26 0.99 -1.18
C ARG A 213 -4.19 1.91 -0.60
N THR A 214 -3.63 2.80 -1.41
CA THR A 214 -2.46 3.63 -1.04
C THR A 214 -2.72 5.12 -1.09
N LEU A 215 -3.87 5.55 -1.60
CA LEU A 215 -4.39 6.90 -1.45
C LEU A 215 -4.52 7.17 0.04
N GLN A 216 -3.50 7.82 0.58
CA GLN A 216 -3.48 8.30 1.94
C GLN A 216 -3.37 9.83 1.88
N PRO A 217 -4.21 10.56 2.65
CA PRO A 217 -3.99 11.98 2.83
C PRO A 217 -2.62 12.14 3.48
N LEU A 218 -1.78 13.00 2.91
CA LEU A 218 -0.58 13.43 3.59
C LEU A 218 -1.01 14.06 4.92
N PRO A 219 -0.40 13.67 6.05
CA PRO A 219 -0.70 14.29 7.33
C PRO A 219 -0.54 15.81 7.17
N PRO A 220 -1.44 16.62 7.75
CA PRO A 220 -1.38 18.06 7.62
C PRO A 220 -0.11 18.56 8.32
N THR A 221 0.97 18.76 7.55
CA THR A 221 1.95 19.86 7.65
C THR A 221 3.18 19.60 6.77
N ALA A 222 3.37 20.46 5.76
CA ALA A 222 4.70 20.78 5.23
C ALA A 222 4.67 22.13 4.49
N ARG A 223 4.18 23.20 5.12
CA ARG A 223 4.60 24.58 4.79
C ARG A 223 4.52 25.46 6.04
N GLY A 224 5.69 25.88 6.52
CA GLY A 224 5.87 27.01 7.45
C GLY A 224 5.81 26.65 8.93
N CYS A 225 6.76 27.18 9.70
CA CYS A 225 6.78 27.20 11.16
C CYS A 225 5.41 27.54 11.77
N SER A 226 4.91 26.70 12.67
CA SER A 226 4.51 27.03 14.06
C SER A 226 3.60 25.94 14.64
N LEU A 227 3.90 25.55 15.88
CA LEU A 227 3.11 24.65 16.73
C LEU A 227 1.70 25.22 17.01
N MET A 228 0.67 24.36 17.02
CA MET A 228 -0.19 24.11 18.18
C MET A 228 -1.15 22.90 17.96
N PRO A 229 -1.54 22.17 19.03
CA PRO A 229 -1.91 20.76 18.98
C PRO A 229 -3.43 20.49 19.17
N MET A 230 -3.89 19.30 18.77
CA MET A 230 -5.16 18.72 19.27
C MET A 230 -4.89 17.35 19.89
N ALA A 231 -5.12 17.30 21.22
CA ALA A 231 -5.09 16.20 22.20
C ALA A 231 -4.34 14.90 21.83
N GLU A 232 -3.16 14.75 22.43
CA GLU A 232 -2.37 13.52 22.49
C GLU A 232 -3.20 12.38 23.11
N THR A 233 -3.41 11.32 22.35
CA THR A 233 -3.72 10.03 22.96
C THR A 233 -2.49 9.61 23.77
N PRO A 234 -2.65 9.10 25.01
CA PRO A 234 -1.51 8.68 25.82
C PRO A 234 -0.62 7.70 25.07
N SER A 235 0.69 7.81 25.26
CA SER A 235 1.65 6.94 24.59
C SER A 235 1.43 5.48 24.98
N ILE A 236 1.56 4.60 23.99
CA ILE A 236 1.72 3.16 24.19
C ILE A 236 3.17 2.86 23.82
N ASP A 237 3.98 2.49 24.81
CA ASP A 237 5.43 2.35 24.65
C ASP A 237 5.83 1.02 23.96
N GLY A 238 4.88 0.11 23.79
CA GLY A 238 5.06 -1.17 23.13
C GLY A 238 4.11 -2.24 23.67
N ILE A 239 4.37 -3.48 23.26
CA ILE A 239 3.69 -4.65 23.82
C ILE A 239 4.31 -4.94 25.17
N HIS A 240 3.58 -4.67 26.25
CA HIS A 240 4.03 -5.05 27.58
C HIS A 240 4.08 -6.58 27.74
N HIS A 241 3.07 -7.30 27.24
CA HIS A 241 3.00 -8.75 27.24
C HIS A 241 1.89 -9.22 26.30
N ILE A 242 1.94 -10.51 25.93
CA ILE A 242 0.89 -11.20 25.16
C ILE A 242 0.35 -12.32 26.03
N THR A 243 -0.97 -12.47 26.11
CA THR A 243 -1.60 -13.60 26.82
C THR A 243 -2.27 -14.53 25.83
N LEU A 244 -1.94 -15.82 25.89
CA LEU A 244 -2.53 -16.87 25.06
C LEU A 244 -3.33 -17.83 25.93
N SER A 245 -4.53 -18.20 25.46
CA SER A 245 -5.36 -19.23 26.08
C SER A 245 -4.88 -20.61 25.62
N VAL A 246 -4.64 -21.52 26.55
CA VAL A 246 -4.17 -22.90 26.27
C VAL A 246 -5.05 -23.90 27.01
N SER A 247 -5.23 -25.10 26.44
CA SER A 247 -6.05 -26.15 27.09
C SER A 247 -5.33 -26.92 28.19
N ASP A 248 -3.99 -26.94 28.17
CA ASP A 248 -3.16 -27.61 29.16
C ASP A 248 -1.91 -26.77 29.42
N LEU A 249 -1.85 -26.15 30.61
CA LEU A 249 -0.77 -25.22 30.94
C LEU A 249 0.60 -25.92 30.97
N ASP A 250 0.70 -27.13 31.50
CA ASP A 250 1.98 -27.83 31.66
C ASP A 250 2.54 -28.33 30.32
N ARG A 251 1.66 -28.82 29.45
CA ARG A 251 2.01 -29.16 28.07
C ARG A 251 2.54 -27.94 27.32
N SER A 252 1.81 -26.82 27.40
CA SER A 252 2.17 -25.62 26.63
C SER A 252 3.42 -24.94 27.19
N VAL A 253 3.59 -24.84 28.51
CA VAL A 253 4.84 -24.31 29.09
C VAL A 253 6.06 -25.10 28.63
N ARG A 254 6.00 -26.44 28.71
CA ARG A 254 7.09 -27.30 28.24
C ARG A 254 7.39 -27.07 26.76
N TRP A 255 6.36 -27.02 25.92
CA TRP A 255 6.54 -26.79 24.49
C TRP A 255 7.18 -25.42 24.20
N TYR A 256 6.69 -24.33 24.81
CA TYR A 256 7.26 -22.99 24.61
C TYR A 256 8.69 -22.88 25.16
N THR A 257 9.05 -23.63 26.21
CA THR A 257 10.42 -23.68 26.72
C THR A 257 11.35 -24.51 25.84
N GLU A 258 10.95 -25.71 25.44
CA GLU A 258 11.80 -26.64 24.68
C GLU A 258 11.92 -26.24 23.20
N VAL A 259 10.81 -25.83 22.57
CA VAL A 259 10.77 -25.50 21.14
C VAL A 259 11.22 -24.06 20.92
N LEU A 260 10.65 -23.12 21.67
CA LEU A 260 10.87 -21.68 21.45
C LEU A 260 11.87 -21.06 22.44
N GLY A 261 12.47 -21.82 23.34
CA GLY A 261 13.54 -21.33 24.22
C GLY A 261 13.09 -20.29 25.26
N PHE A 262 11.80 -20.23 25.59
CA PHE A 262 11.31 -19.36 26.66
C PHE A 262 11.67 -19.92 28.04
N ALA A 263 12.00 -19.06 28.99
CA ALA A 263 12.16 -19.42 30.38
C ALA A 263 10.88 -19.12 31.17
N GLU A 264 10.37 -20.11 31.90
CA GLU A 264 9.29 -19.88 32.86
C GLU A 264 9.80 -18.96 33.99
N ARG A 265 9.08 -17.87 34.23
CA ARG A 265 9.39 -16.91 35.30
C ARG A 265 8.52 -17.08 36.52
N ARG A 266 7.23 -17.35 36.32
CA ARG A 266 6.26 -17.37 37.39
C ARG A 266 5.01 -18.15 37.01
N ARG A 267 4.45 -18.90 37.97
CA ARG A 267 3.09 -19.43 37.91
C ARG A 267 2.18 -18.76 38.92
N VAL A 268 0.91 -18.60 38.54
CA VAL A 268 -0.14 -18.03 39.37
C VAL A 268 -1.43 -18.80 39.15
N GLN A 269 -2.14 -19.09 40.24
CA GLN A 269 -3.53 -19.55 40.20
C GLN A 269 -4.40 -18.37 40.64
N VAL A 270 -5.34 -17.94 39.79
CA VAL A 270 -6.20 -16.78 40.08
C VAL A 270 -7.55 -16.95 39.40
N ASN A 271 -8.64 -16.75 40.17
CA ASN A 271 -10.02 -16.81 39.67
C ASN A 271 -10.36 -18.11 38.90
N GLY A 272 -9.87 -19.26 39.39
CA GLY A 272 -10.09 -20.56 38.73
C GLY A 272 -9.26 -20.79 37.47
N MET A 273 -8.38 -19.86 37.10
CA MET A 273 -7.46 -19.99 35.98
C MET A 273 -6.04 -20.25 36.46
N ALA A 274 -5.33 -21.12 35.74
CA ALA A 274 -3.91 -21.34 35.89
C ALA A 274 -3.14 -20.49 34.88
N LYS A 275 -2.11 -19.77 35.33
CA LYS A 275 -1.29 -18.90 34.46
C LYS A 275 0.19 -19.17 34.64
N ALA A 276 0.94 -19.14 33.55
CA ALA A 276 2.40 -19.15 33.56
C ALA A 276 2.94 -17.98 32.74
N MET A 277 3.85 -17.20 33.31
CA MET A 277 4.57 -16.11 32.65
C MET A 277 5.92 -16.62 32.17
N LEU A 278 6.20 -16.43 30.89
CA LEU A 278 7.35 -16.95 30.17
C LEU A 278 8.08 -15.76 29.52
N ILE A 279 9.40 -15.72 29.64
CA ILE A 279 10.22 -14.67 29.01
C ILE A 279 11.26 -15.26 28.06
N ARG A 280 11.50 -14.55 26.97
CA ARG A 280 12.66 -14.74 26.10
C ARG A 280 13.13 -13.39 25.62
N ASP A 281 14.36 -13.02 25.96
CA ASP A 281 14.88 -11.67 25.71
C ASP A 281 13.89 -10.61 26.25
N ASP A 282 13.39 -9.72 25.41
CA ASP A 282 12.40 -8.70 25.77
C ASP A 282 10.93 -9.16 25.60
N LEU A 283 10.68 -10.37 25.11
CA LEU A 283 9.34 -10.90 24.88
C LEU A 283 8.78 -11.55 26.15
N LEU A 284 7.65 -11.02 26.63
CA LEU A 284 6.88 -11.59 27.74
C LEU A 284 5.56 -12.19 27.22
N ILE A 285 5.42 -13.51 27.38
CA ILE A 285 4.18 -14.23 27.09
C ILE A 285 3.60 -14.77 28.39
N THR A 286 2.27 -14.71 28.52
CA THR A 286 1.53 -15.41 29.58
C THR A 286 0.65 -16.48 28.95
N LEU A 287 0.81 -17.73 29.37
CA LEU A 287 -0.09 -18.81 29.01
C LEU A 287 -1.17 -18.91 30.08
N THR A 288 -2.44 -19.01 29.68
CA THR A 288 -3.59 -19.11 30.60
C THR A 288 -4.44 -20.33 30.25
N GLU A 289 -4.58 -21.23 31.21
CA GLU A 289 -5.57 -22.29 31.19
C GLU A 289 -6.81 -21.84 31.98
N HIS A 290 -7.98 -21.90 31.35
CA HIS A 290 -9.21 -21.30 31.89
C HIS A 290 -10.03 -22.22 32.81
N GLY A 291 -9.56 -23.44 33.07
CA GLY A 291 -10.24 -24.39 33.95
C GLY A 291 -11.68 -24.65 33.51
N GLU A 292 -12.63 -24.53 34.45
CA GLU A 292 -14.07 -24.75 34.18
C GLU A 292 -14.68 -23.72 33.21
N PHE A 293 -14.02 -22.58 32.96
CA PHE A 293 -14.48 -21.55 32.02
C PHE A 293 -13.96 -21.78 30.59
N ALA A 294 -13.16 -22.82 30.36
CA ALA A 294 -12.62 -23.11 29.04
C ALA A 294 -13.74 -23.48 28.06
N GLU A 295 -13.78 -22.81 26.92
CA GLU A 295 -14.59 -23.27 25.79
C GLU A 295 -13.90 -24.47 25.13
N PRO A 296 -14.66 -25.52 24.77
CA PRO A 296 -14.08 -26.73 24.21
C PRO A 296 -13.65 -26.54 22.74
N GLY A 297 -12.57 -27.21 22.37
CA GLY A 297 -12.08 -27.29 21.00
C GLY A 297 -10.70 -26.64 20.82
N PRO A 298 -10.00 -26.97 19.72
CA PRO A 298 -8.71 -26.34 19.41
C PRO A 298 -8.91 -24.88 19.00
N PHE A 299 -7.84 -24.09 19.06
CA PHE A 299 -7.84 -22.75 18.51
C PHE A 299 -8.18 -22.77 17.01
N ASN A 300 -8.94 -21.78 16.56
CA ASN A 300 -9.31 -21.56 15.16
C ASN A 300 -9.22 -20.07 14.84
N GLU A 301 -8.18 -19.70 14.09
CA GLU A 301 -7.87 -18.32 13.66
C GLU A 301 -9.00 -17.64 12.87
N ARG A 302 -9.96 -18.41 12.34
CA ARG A 302 -11.09 -17.87 11.58
C ARG A 302 -12.19 -17.27 12.47
N HIS A 303 -12.11 -17.46 13.79
CA HIS A 303 -12.99 -16.78 14.74
C HIS A 303 -12.45 -15.38 15.05
N ALA A 304 -13.35 -14.44 15.36
CA ALA A 304 -12.95 -13.09 15.76
C ALA A 304 -12.06 -13.15 17.02
N GLY A 305 -10.83 -12.65 16.92
CA GLY A 305 -9.82 -12.78 17.96
C GLY A 305 -8.41 -12.70 17.39
N LEU A 306 -7.50 -13.52 17.93
CA LEU A 306 -6.16 -13.70 17.39
C LEU A 306 -6.26 -14.48 16.06
N ASP A 307 -5.53 -14.04 15.04
CA ASP A 307 -5.32 -14.82 13.81
C ASP A 307 -4.04 -15.67 13.94
N HIS A 308 -2.89 -15.01 14.10
CA HIS A 308 -1.61 -15.66 14.38
C HIS A 308 -0.69 -14.75 15.22
N LEU A 309 0.36 -15.33 15.80
CA LEU A 309 1.44 -14.59 16.45
C LEU A 309 2.74 -14.72 15.64
N GLY A 310 3.13 -13.63 14.98
CA GLY A 310 4.38 -13.53 14.26
C GLY A 310 5.54 -13.06 15.13
N VAL A 311 6.63 -13.82 15.14
CA VAL A 311 7.86 -13.52 15.84
C VAL A 311 8.94 -13.16 14.82
N ALA A 312 9.50 -11.97 14.95
CA ALA A 312 10.49 -11.48 14.01
C ALA A 312 11.82 -12.23 14.16
N VAL A 313 12.38 -12.69 13.03
CA VAL A 313 13.75 -13.22 12.91
C VAL A 313 14.58 -12.30 12.02
N ALA A 314 15.91 -12.35 12.15
CA ALA A 314 16.78 -11.36 11.53
C ALA A 314 16.77 -11.46 10.00
N ASP A 315 16.90 -12.67 9.45
CA ASP A 315 17.12 -12.90 8.03
C ASP A 315 16.76 -14.34 7.63
N ARG A 316 16.94 -14.65 6.34
CA ARG A 316 16.67 -15.97 5.78
C ARG A 316 17.55 -17.06 6.41
N ALA A 317 18.81 -16.78 6.70
CA ALA A 317 19.69 -17.76 7.34
C ALA A 317 19.20 -18.15 8.74
N THR A 318 18.67 -17.17 9.49
CA THR A 318 18.03 -17.41 10.80
C THR A 318 16.77 -18.25 10.65
N LEU A 319 15.98 -18.01 9.61
CA LEU A 319 14.79 -18.80 9.31
C LEU A 319 15.14 -20.25 8.94
N ASP A 320 16.16 -20.48 8.12
CA ASP A 320 16.65 -21.82 7.79
C ASP A 320 17.18 -22.55 9.04
N ALA A 321 17.82 -21.83 9.98
CA ALA A 321 18.21 -22.40 11.27
C ALA A 321 17.00 -22.79 12.14
N TRP A 322 15.92 -22.00 12.10
CA TRP A 322 14.66 -22.36 12.77
C TRP A 322 14.01 -23.60 12.16
N ILE A 323 14.01 -23.73 10.83
CA ILE A 323 13.53 -24.95 10.15
C ILE A 323 14.27 -26.17 10.67
N ALA A 324 15.61 -26.16 10.63
CA ALA A 324 16.41 -27.29 11.09
C ALA A 324 16.17 -27.63 12.58
N HIS A 325 15.94 -26.62 13.42
CA HIS A 325 15.59 -26.79 14.82
C HIS A 325 14.20 -27.43 15.02
N LEU A 326 13.19 -26.95 14.28
CA LEU A 326 11.83 -27.51 14.33
C LEU A 326 11.80 -28.95 13.82
N ASP A 327 12.51 -29.24 12.71
CA ASP A 327 12.71 -30.59 12.18
C ASP A 327 13.35 -31.52 13.22
N GLY A 328 14.41 -31.05 13.89
CA GLY A 328 15.12 -31.82 14.91
C GLY A 328 14.27 -32.18 16.14
N LEU A 329 13.25 -31.38 16.43
CA LEU A 329 12.29 -31.61 17.51
C LEU A 329 11.00 -32.30 17.03
N GLY A 330 10.86 -32.57 15.73
CA GLY A 330 9.67 -33.18 15.15
C GLY A 330 8.44 -32.25 15.16
N VAL A 331 8.65 -30.94 15.16
CA VAL A 331 7.56 -29.94 15.11
C VAL A 331 7.22 -29.65 13.65
N ALA A 332 5.99 -29.96 13.25
CA ALA A 332 5.52 -29.70 11.88
C ALA A 332 5.52 -28.19 11.59
N HIS A 333 6.06 -27.82 10.44
CA HIS A 333 6.06 -26.46 9.92
C HIS A 333 5.73 -26.47 8.42
N GLY A 334 5.31 -25.32 7.91
CA GLY A 334 5.13 -25.10 6.49
C GLY A 334 6.46 -24.84 5.78
N ASP A 335 6.39 -24.78 4.45
CA ASP A 335 7.50 -24.34 3.63
C ASP A 335 7.76 -22.84 3.83
N VAL A 336 8.98 -22.42 3.46
CA VAL A 336 9.28 -20.99 3.42
C VAL A 336 8.39 -20.31 2.40
N THR A 337 7.56 -19.40 2.88
CA THR A 337 6.66 -18.61 2.06
C THR A 337 7.17 -17.19 1.98
N ARG A 338 7.12 -16.61 0.79
CA ARG A 338 7.40 -15.18 0.63
C ARG A 338 6.19 -14.38 1.09
N GLY A 339 6.31 -13.72 2.23
CA GLY A 339 5.34 -12.77 2.73
C GLY A 339 5.53 -11.37 2.14
N ALA A 340 4.63 -10.46 2.50
CA ALA A 340 4.62 -9.08 2.02
C ALA A 340 5.91 -8.29 2.35
N THR A 341 6.55 -8.56 3.49
CA THR A 341 7.71 -7.79 3.98
C THR A 341 8.94 -8.64 4.25
N GLY A 342 8.95 -9.91 3.83
CA GLY A 342 9.99 -10.86 4.22
C GLY A 342 9.62 -12.30 3.91
N ASP A 343 10.52 -13.22 4.24
CA ASP A 343 10.23 -14.64 4.20
C ASP A 343 9.66 -15.08 5.54
N LEU A 344 8.78 -16.07 5.53
CA LEU A 344 8.18 -16.61 6.75
C LEU A 344 8.07 -18.14 6.70
N ILE A 345 8.01 -18.73 7.89
CA ILE A 345 7.52 -20.10 8.08
C ILE A 345 6.39 -20.08 9.10
N ALA A 346 5.29 -20.76 8.77
CA ALA A 346 4.18 -20.96 9.67
C ALA A 346 4.30 -22.33 10.36
N PHE A 347 3.90 -22.41 11.63
CA PHE A 347 3.87 -23.62 12.42
C PHE A 347 2.80 -23.49 13.50
N ARG A 348 2.58 -24.56 14.28
CA ARG A 348 1.51 -24.63 15.28
C ARG A 348 2.05 -25.03 16.63
N ASP A 349 1.46 -24.46 17.68
CA ASP A 349 1.64 -24.95 19.04
C ASP A 349 0.72 -26.17 19.32
N PRO A 350 0.78 -26.77 20.52
CA PRO A 350 -0.05 -27.93 20.88
C PRO A 350 -1.56 -27.69 20.85
N ASP A 351 -2.00 -26.43 20.91
CA ASP A 351 -3.40 -26.00 20.93
C ASP A 351 -3.89 -25.52 19.55
N ASN A 352 -3.07 -25.71 18.50
CA ASN A 352 -3.29 -25.24 17.13
C ASN A 352 -3.17 -23.71 16.96
N ILE A 353 -2.62 -22.98 17.94
CA ILE A 353 -2.35 -21.55 17.81
C ILE A 353 -1.39 -21.34 16.64
N ALA A 354 -1.79 -20.48 15.70
CA ALA A 354 -0.96 -20.13 14.55
C ALA A 354 0.23 -19.28 14.99
N LEU A 355 1.44 -19.80 14.72
CA LEU A 355 2.69 -19.12 14.99
C LEU A 355 3.47 -18.98 13.68
N GLU A 356 4.23 -17.91 13.57
CA GLU A 356 5.16 -17.77 12.45
C GLU A 356 6.48 -17.15 12.89
N PHE A 357 7.56 -17.55 12.21
CA PHE A 357 8.78 -16.77 12.18
C PHE A 357 8.81 -15.97 10.89
N TYR A 358 9.11 -14.67 11.01
CA TYR A 358 9.04 -13.74 9.88
C TYR A 358 10.31 -12.89 9.81
N THR A 359 10.99 -12.85 8.68
CA THR A 359 12.23 -12.07 8.54
C THR A 359 11.94 -10.57 8.59
N ARG A 360 12.74 -9.80 9.33
CA ARG A 360 12.74 -8.33 9.24
C ARG A 360 13.27 -7.94 7.86
N GLY A 361 12.39 -7.48 6.97
CA GLY A 361 12.72 -7.08 5.60
C GLY A 361 13.67 -5.90 5.49
#